data_AF-A0A851LCR5-F1
#
_entry.id   AF-A0A851LCR5-F1
#
_cell.length_a   1.000
_cell.length_b   1.000
_cell.length_c   1.000
_cell.angle_alpha   90.00
_cell.angle_beta   90.00
_cell.angle_gamma   90.00
#
_symmetry.space_group_name_H-M   'P 1'
#
loop_
_entity.id
_entity.type
_entity.pdbx_description
1 polymer ?
#
loop_
_entity_poly.entity_id
_entity_poly.type
_entity_poly.pdbx_seq_one_letter_code
_entity_poly.pdbx_strand_id
1 'polypeptide(L)'
;QVRQVKTIAVHPHFDMLSYDSDIALMQLDIPLKYKAAVRPVCLSNRTETLSSSSLCPVSGWGIMEEGGSSDFCMFAYYEQSLSDTQVPVLENRVCERNYYFSHPGGITARMLCAGFLSVGGQNF
;
A
#
# COMPACT_ATOMS: atom_id res chain seq x y z
N GLN A 1 -16.65 -11.94 -8.13
CA GLN A 1 -17.81 -11.17 -8.62
C GLN A 1 -17.25 -10.03 -9.44
N VAL A 2 -17.54 -9.93 -10.74
CA VAL A 2 -17.04 -8.84 -11.59
C VAL A 2 -17.96 -7.63 -11.47
N ARG A 3 -17.39 -6.42 -11.37
CA ARG A 3 -18.10 -5.13 -11.27
C ARG A 3 -17.37 -4.08 -12.08
N GLN A 4 -18.12 -3.09 -12.58
CA GLN A 4 -17.54 -1.92 -13.23
C GLN A 4 -17.40 -0.78 -12.22
N VAL A 5 -16.42 0.09 -12.45
CA VAL A 5 -16.29 1.34 -11.69
C VAL A 5 -17.23 2.37 -12.31
N LYS A 6 -18.17 2.87 -11.51
CA LYS A 6 -19.12 3.90 -11.93
C LYS A 6 -18.50 5.29 -11.85
N THR A 7 -17.84 5.58 -10.73
CA THR A 7 -17.19 6.87 -10.48
C THR A 7 -15.92 6.66 -9.65
N ILE A 8 -14.95 7.55 -9.86
CA ILE A 8 -13.71 7.64 -9.10
C ILE A 8 -13.68 9.04 -8.48
N ALA A 9 -13.51 9.10 -7.16
CA ALA A 9 -13.31 10.34 -6.42
C ALA A 9 -11.88 10.35 -5.86
N VAL A 10 -11.00 11.09 -6.52
CA VAL A 10 -9.62 11.29 -6.07
C VAL A 10 -9.61 12.32 -4.94
N HIS A 11 -8.75 12.15 -3.94
CA HIS A 11 -8.63 13.11 -2.86
C HIS A 11 -8.22 14.50 -3.40
N PRO A 12 -8.91 15.59 -3.03
CA PRO A 12 -8.69 16.91 -3.61
C PRO A 12 -7.31 17.52 -3.28
N HIS A 13 -6.62 16.98 -2.27
CA HIS A 13 -5.29 17.39 -1.86
C HIS A 13 -4.20 16.36 -2.22
N PHE A 14 -4.46 15.43 -3.14
CA PHE A 14 -3.41 14.55 -3.64
C PHE A 14 -2.29 15.36 -4.29
N ASP A 15 -1.05 15.14 -3.84
CA ASP A 15 0.14 15.79 -4.37
C ASP A 15 1.05 14.77 -5.06
N MET A 16 1.29 14.93 -6.36
CA MET A 16 2.09 13.97 -7.14
C MET A 16 3.58 13.98 -6.79
N LEU A 17 4.12 15.05 -6.21
CA LEU A 17 5.54 15.14 -5.92
C LEU A 17 5.89 14.41 -4.62
N SER A 18 5.10 14.64 -3.58
CA SER A 18 5.28 14.06 -2.24
C SER A 18 4.48 12.78 -2.01
N TYR A 19 3.54 12.45 -2.90
CA TYR A 19 2.53 11.41 -2.70
C TYR A 19 1.65 11.63 -1.46
N ASP A 20 1.57 12.87 -0.97
CA ASP A 20 0.74 13.20 0.17
C ASP A 20 -0.75 13.09 -0.21
N SER A 21 -1.54 12.57 0.71
CA SER A 21 -2.96 12.25 0.48
C SER A 21 -3.22 11.32 -0.71
N ASP A 22 -2.36 10.33 -0.93
CA ASP A 22 -2.56 9.26 -1.91
C ASP A 22 -3.71 8.32 -1.50
N ILE A 23 -4.94 8.76 -1.77
CA ILE A 23 -6.17 8.03 -1.51
C ILE A 23 -7.24 8.39 -2.55
N ALA A 24 -8.01 7.40 -2.96
CA ALA A 24 -9.18 7.58 -3.82
C ALA A 24 -10.31 6.63 -3.41
N LEU A 25 -11.55 7.03 -3.70
CA LEU A 25 -12.73 6.19 -3.53
C LEU A 25 -13.26 5.76 -4.90
N MET A 26 -13.58 4.48 -5.03
CA MET A 26 -14.23 3.93 -6.23
C MET A 26 -15.65 3.50 -5.88
N GLN A 27 -16.63 4.07 -6.58
CA GLN A 27 -18.02 3.62 -6.48
C GLN A 27 -18.28 2.54 -7.52
N LEU A 28 -18.75 1.38 -7.08
CA LEU A 28 -19.15 0.30 -7.99
C LEU A 28 -20.49 0.63 -8.66
N ASP A 29 -20.64 0.17 -9.90
CA ASP A 29 -21.89 0.24 -10.67
C ASP A 29 -23.04 -0.52 -9.99
N ILE A 30 -22.71 -1.69 -9.44
CA ILE A 30 -23.64 -2.59 -8.75
C ILE A 30 -23.02 -3.02 -7.42
N PRO A 31 -23.77 -3.00 -6.30
CA PRO A 31 -23.27 -3.47 -5.01
C PRO A 31 -22.73 -4.91 -5.04
N LEU A 32 -21.73 -5.18 -4.20
CA LEU A 32 -21.23 -6.54 -3.98
C LEU A 32 -22.23 -7.33 -3.12
N LYS A 33 -22.39 -8.61 -3.42
CA LYS A 33 -23.11 -9.54 -2.53
C LYS A 33 -22.14 -10.08 -1.50
N TYR A 34 -22.35 -9.81 -0.21
CA TYR A 34 -21.50 -10.35 0.85
C TYR A 34 -21.64 -11.86 0.97
N LYS A 35 -20.50 -12.51 1.19
CA LYS A 35 -20.35 -13.97 1.31
C LYS A 35 -19.18 -14.28 2.26
N ALA A 36 -18.91 -15.56 2.52
CA ALA A 36 -17.76 -15.97 3.33
C ALA A 36 -16.44 -15.31 2.87
N ALA A 37 -16.18 -15.30 1.55
CA ALA A 37 -14.99 -14.71 0.95
C ALA A 37 -15.09 -13.23 0.57
N VAL A 38 -16.23 -12.56 0.84
CA VAL A 38 -16.44 -11.13 0.47
C VAL A 38 -17.06 -10.40 1.65
N ARG A 39 -16.24 -9.64 2.37
CA ARG A 39 -16.64 -8.84 3.54
C ARG A 39 -15.94 -7.48 3.54
N PRO A 40 -16.58 -6.43 4.08
CA PRO A 40 -15.93 -5.14 4.27
C PRO A 40 -14.88 -5.21 5.38
N VAL A 41 -13.88 -4.33 5.29
CA VAL A 41 -12.94 -4.05 6.38
C VAL A 41 -13.49 -2.91 7.25
N CYS A 42 -13.09 -2.88 8.52
CA CYS A 42 -13.39 -1.75 9.39
C CYS A 42 -12.51 -0.53 9.01
N LEU A 43 -13.07 0.66 9.14
CA LEU A 43 -12.29 1.90 9.10
C LEU A 43 -11.78 2.21 10.51
N SER A 44 -10.54 2.68 10.61
CA SER A 44 -9.96 3.11 11.88
C SER A 44 -10.68 4.35 12.41
N ASN A 45 -10.68 4.50 13.74
CA ASN A 45 -11.19 5.72 14.35
C ASN A 45 -10.15 6.84 14.23
N ARG A 46 -10.59 8.11 14.18
CA ARG A 46 -9.68 9.26 14.05
C ARG A 46 -8.64 9.38 15.16
N THR A 47 -8.91 8.78 16.32
CA THR A 47 -8.04 8.80 17.50
C THR A 47 -7.21 7.53 17.67
N GLU A 48 -7.33 6.59 16.74
CA GLU A 48 -6.60 5.33 16.80
C GLU A 48 -5.14 5.57 16.39
N THR A 49 -4.21 5.28 17.30
CA THR A 49 -2.78 5.42 17.06
C THR A 49 -2.12 4.05 17.07
N LEU A 50 -1.31 3.77 16.05
CA LEU A 50 -0.47 2.57 16.01
C LEU A 50 0.81 2.84 16.82
N SER A 51 1.10 1.98 17.79
CA SER A 51 2.38 1.99 18.50
C SER A 51 3.51 1.47 17.61
N SER A 52 4.72 2.02 17.80
CA SER A 52 5.93 1.45 17.22
C SER A 52 6.06 -0.03 17.62
N SER A 53 6.59 -0.85 16.71
CA SER A 53 6.74 -2.30 16.86
C SER A 53 5.45 -3.11 16.90
N SER A 54 4.27 -2.48 16.73
CA SER A 54 3.05 -3.22 16.43
C SER A 54 3.21 -3.99 15.12
N LEU A 55 2.84 -5.27 15.12
CA LEU A 55 2.82 -6.08 13.91
C LEU A 55 1.51 -5.85 13.16
N CYS A 56 1.61 -5.39 11.91
CA CYS A 56 0.48 -5.16 11.02
C CYS A 56 0.47 -6.22 9.91
N PRO A 57 -0.68 -6.87 9.65
CA PRO A 57 -0.80 -7.79 8.53
C PRO A 57 -0.82 -7.03 7.21
N VAL A 58 -0.12 -7.56 6.21
CA VAL A 58 -0.14 -7.09 4.82
C VAL A 58 -0.36 -8.29 3.93
N SER A 59 -1.21 -8.15 2.91
CA SER A 59 -1.55 -9.24 1.99
C SER A 59 -1.64 -8.72 0.56
N GLY A 60 -1.24 -9.52 -0.42
CA GLY A 60 -1.30 -9.16 -1.84
C GLY A 60 -0.83 -10.27 -2.77
N TRP A 61 -0.85 -9.95 -4.07
CA TRP A 61 -0.31 -10.79 -5.14
C TRP A 61 0.94 -10.12 -5.72
N GLY A 62 1.95 -9.89 -4.87
CA GLY A 62 3.14 -9.11 -5.20
C GLY A 62 3.87 -9.58 -6.46
N ILE A 63 4.76 -8.72 -6.97
CA ILE A 63 5.66 -9.07 -8.08
C ILE A 63 6.73 -9.99 -7.52
N MET A 64 6.76 -11.26 -7.90
CA MET A 64 7.77 -12.24 -7.48
C MET A 64 9.15 -11.97 -8.09
N GLU A 65 9.18 -11.47 -9.33
CA GLU A 65 10.42 -11.23 -10.08
C GLU A 65 10.22 -10.06 -11.04
N GLU A 66 11.14 -9.10 -10.99
CA GLU A 66 11.24 -7.98 -11.92
C GLU A 66 12.57 -8.11 -12.67
N GLY A 67 12.49 -8.29 -13.98
CA GLY A 67 13.65 -8.50 -14.84
C GLY A 67 13.54 -7.73 -16.15
N GLY A 68 14.66 -7.14 -16.58
CA GLY A 68 14.81 -6.44 -17.85
C GLY A 68 16.09 -5.62 -17.86
N SER A 69 16.94 -5.81 -18.88
CA SER A 69 18.00 -4.82 -19.18
C SER A 69 17.34 -3.62 -19.86
N SER A 70 17.98 -2.45 -19.83
CA SER A 70 17.49 -1.18 -20.41
C SER A 70 17.05 -1.25 -21.87
N ASP A 71 17.34 -2.35 -22.57
CA ASP A 71 17.06 -2.59 -23.98
C ASP A 71 15.89 -3.56 -24.25
N PHE A 72 15.33 -4.21 -23.21
CA PHE A 72 14.16 -5.11 -23.35
C PHE A 72 13.06 -4.75 -22.35
N CYS A 73 11.80 -4.88 -22.79
CA CYS A 73 10.61 -4.64 -21.97
C CYS A 73 10.72 -5.30 -20.60
N MET A 74 10.45 -4.53 -19.54
CA MET A 74 10.35 -5.05 -18.18
C MET A 74 9.29 -6.15 -18.15
N PHE A 75 9.67 -7.35 -17.69
CA PHE A 75 8.71 -8.40 -17.38
C PHE A 75 8.60 -8.51 -15.85
N ALA A 76 7.35 -8.53 -15.37
CA ALA A 76 7.00 -8.74 -13.98
C ALA A 76 6.22 -10.05 -13.85
N TYR A 77 6.72 -10.99 -13.04
CA TYR A 77 5.97 -12.18 -12.65
C TYR A 77 5.18 -11.88 -11.38
N TYR A 78 3.89 -12.21 -11.36
CA TYR A 78 3.02 -11.98 -10.21
C TYR A 78 2.72 -13.28 -9.47
N GLU A 79 2.60 -13.18 -8.15
CA GLU A 79 2.06 -14.24 -7.30
C GLU A 79 0.70 -14.73 -7.85
N GLN A 80 0.55 -16.05 -8.05
CA GLN A 80 -0.73 -16.63 -8.48
C GLN A 80 -1.70 -16.85 -7.32
N SER A 81 -1.18 -16.95 -6.10
CA SER A 81 -1.94 -17.13 -4.87
C SER A 81 -1.85 -15.86 -4.02
N LEU A 82 -2.81 -15.66 -3.12
CA LEU A 82 -2.73 -14.55 -2.18
C LEU A 82 -1.66 -14.89 -1.14
N SER A 83 -0.67 -14.02 -1.00
CA SER A 83 0.32 -14.08 0.06
C SER A 83 -0.07 -13.12 1.20
N ASP A 84 0.24 -13.50 2.43
CA ASP A 84 0.04 -12.69 3.63
C ASP A 84 1.24 -12.78 4.58
N THR A 85 1.53 -11.67 5.26
CA THR A 85 2.67 -11.57 6.17
C THR A 85 2.42 -10.50 7.23
N GLN A 86 3.32 -10.39 8.20
CA GLN A 86 3.27 -9.36 9.24
C GLN A 86 4.52 -8.50 9.20
N VAL A 87 4.33 -7.18 9.21
CA VAL A 87 5.42 -6.20 9.23
C VAL A 87 5.32 -5.33 10.48
N PRO A 88 6.46 -4.98 11.11
CA PRO A 88 6.44 -4.08 12.26
C PRO A 88 6.24 -2.63 11.80
N VAL A 89 5.43 -1.88 12.54
CA VAL A 89 5.37 -0.42 12.43
C VAL A 89 6.70 0.17 12.91
N LEU A 90 7.23 1.08 12.12
CA LEU A 90 8.48 1.79 12.38
C LEU A 90 8.18 3.26 12.68
N GLU A 91 8.98 3.86 13.56
CA GLU A 91 8.95 5.31 13.74
C GLU A 91 9.40 6.01 12.45
N ASN A 92 8.66 7.04 12.01
CA ASN A 92 8.97 7.77 10.78
C ASN A 92 10.43 8.29 10.74
N ARG A 93 10.98 8.68 11.90
CA ARG A 93 12.39 9.11 12.03
C ARG A 93 13.40 8.05 11.58
N VAL A 94 13.09 6.78 11.82
CA VAL A 94 13.95 5.66 11.41
C VAL A 94 13.93 5.51 9.89
N CYS A 95 12.76 5.74 9.27
CA CYS A 95 12.56 5.58 7.84
C CYS A 95 13.04 6.77 7.00
N GLU A 96 12.97 7.99 7.54
CA GLU A 96 13.39 9.22 6.85
C GLU A 96 14.81 9.14 6.28
N ARG A 97 15.72 8.45 6.98
CA ARG A 97 17.12 8.32 6.56
C ARG A 97 17.29 7.66 5.19
N ASN A 98 16.40 6.71 4.85
CA ASN A 98 16.44 5.98 3.59
C ASN A 98 15.38 6.51 2.60
N TYR A 99 14.24 6.99 3.11
CA TYR A 99 13.11 7.42 2.27
C TYR A 99 13.36 8.76 1.59
N TYR A 100 13.98 9.73 2.28
CA TYR A 100 14.21 11.07 1.74
C TYR A 100 15.12 11.06 0.50
N PHE A 101 16.08 10.13 0.43
CA PHE A 101 16.96 9.98 -0.72
C PHE A 101 16.19 9.61 -2.01
N SER A 102 15.12 8.82 -1.87
CA SER A 102 14.34 8.32 -3.00
C SER A 102 13.07 9.13 -3.28
N HIS A 103 12.59 9.96 -2.34
CA HIS A 103 11.33 10.71 -2.45
C HIS A 103 11.48 12.17 -1.99
N PRO A 104 11.49 13.14 -2.94
CA PRO A 104 11.49 14.57 -2.62
C PRO A 104 10.23 14.95 -1.83
N GLY A 105 10.38 15.30 -0.55
CA GLY A 105 9.26 15.62 0.34
C GLY A 105 9.23 14.82 1.64
N GLY A 106 9.99 13.73 1.71
CA GLY A 106 10.10 12.91 2.93
C GLY A 106 8.78 12.26 3.35
N ILE A 107 8.71 11.80 4.59
CA ILE A 107 7.51 11.16 5.15
C ILE A 107 6.61 12.23 5.76
N THR A 108 5.39 12.40 5.25
CA THR A 108 4.47 13.42 5.76
C THR A 108 3.77 12.96 7.04
N ALA A 109 3.13 13.89 7.77
CA ALA A 109 2.35 13.55 8.97
C ALA A 109 1.11 12.68 8.71
N ARG A 110 0.76 12.43 7.43
CA ARG A 110 -0.35 11.56 7.01
C ARG A 110 0.13 10.19 6.55
N MET A 111 1.43 9.93 6.65
CA MET A 111 2.08 8.68 6.29
C MET A 111 2.59 7.95 7.54
N LEU A 112 2.64 6.62 7.46
CA LEU A 112 3.23 5.73 8.45
C LEU A 112 4.26 4.84 7.77
N CYS A 113 5.27 4.41 8.51
CA CYS A 113 6.27 3.49 8.02
C CYS A 113 6.10 2.10 8.64
N ALA A 114 6.30 1.06 7.85
CA ALA A 114 6.30 -0.32 8.33
C ALA A 114 7.23 -1.19 7.46
N GLY A 115 7.84 -2.20 8.06
CA GLY A 115 8.73 -3.13 7.36
C GLY A 115 10.00 -3.47 8.13
N PHE A 116 10.87 -4.26 7.52
CA PHE A 116 12.15 -4.67 8.10
C PHE A 116 13.28 -3.85 7.49
N LEU A 117 13.99 -3.06 8.31
CA LEU A 117 14.99 -2.08 7.88
C LEU A 117 16.09 -2.65 6.98
N SER A 118 16.45 -3.91 7.15
CA SER A 118 17.54 -4.58 6.44
C SER A 118 17.13 -5.22 5.11
N VAL A 119 15.84 -5.23 4.77
CA VAL A 119 15.32 -6.06 3.68
C VAL A 119 14.55 -5.24 2.63
N GLY A 120 14.35 -3.94 2.85
CA GLY A 120 13.57 -3.08 1.96
C GLY A 120 12.10 -3.50 1.88
N GLY A 121 11.36 -2.94 0.91
CA GLY A 121 10.06 -3.49 0.54
C GLY A 121 10.28 -4.85 -0.11
N GLN A 122 10.10 -5.94 0.64
CA GLN A 122 10.12 -7.27 0.04
C GLN A 122 8.90 -7.42 -0.86
N ASN A 123 9.19 -7.82 -2.09
CA ASN A 123 8.29 -8.60 -2.89
C ASN A 123 7.98 -9.90 -2.12
N PHE A 124 6.73 -10.07 -1.71
CA PHE A 124 6.22 -11.34 -1.23
C PHE A 124 5.79 -12.17 -2.42
#